data_AF-A0AAU7GU05-F1
#
_entry.id   AF-A0AAU7GU05-F1
#
_cell.length_a   1.000
_cell.length_b   1.000
_cell.length_c   1.000
_cell.angle_alpha   90.00
_cell.angle_beta   90.00
_cell.angle_gamma   90.00
#
_symmetry.space_group_name_H-M   'P 1'
#
loop_
_entity.id
_entity.type
_entity.pdbx_description
1 polymer ?
#
loop_
_entity_poly.entity_id
_entity_poly.type
_entity_poly.pdbx_seq_one_letter_code
_entity_poly.pdbx_strand_id
1 'polypeptide(L)'
;MDPSGTPLYESIKARIISGELTYEQGRSEILAYYTKADTAGPVTVGEMLTEEFLKPLNMSHDELAEAMGVSLQDVEDIICGMRRLSDNEARVLAEIFGTDDDFWSKLETLQDGKEHRRK
;
A
#
# COMPACT_ATOMS: atom_id res chain seq x y z
N MET A 1 16.26 9.55 14.93
CA MET A 1 16.38 8.15 14.46
C MET A 1 15.37 7.35 15.26
N ASP A 2 14.23 7.09 14.63
CA ASP A 2 13.06 6.38 15.16
C ASP A 2 13.24 4.85 15.04
N PRO A 3 12.46 4.04 15.79
CA PRO A 3 11.54 3.18 15.06
C PRO A 3 10.15 3.13 15.71
N SER A 4 9.33 4.15 15.42
CA SER A 4 7.86 4.20 15.37
C SER A 4 7.11 3.25 16.31
N GLY A 5 7.22 3.53 17.61
CA GLY A 5 6.13 3.28 18.55
C GLY A 5 4.97 4.21 18.18
N THR A 6 4.04 3.73 17.35
CA THR A 6 2.85 4.48 16.98
C THR A 6 1.90 4.53 18.20
N PRO A 7 1.54 5.72 18.72
CA PRO A 7 0.74 5.86 19.95
C PRO A 7 -0.67 5.23 19.84
N LEU A 8 -1.14 4.97 18.62
CA LEU A 8 -2.43 4.37 18.34
C LEU A 8 -2.42 2.84 18.52
N TYR A 9 -1.36 2.13 18.11
CA TYR A 9 -1.27 0.67 18.26
C TYR A 9 -1.26 0.24 19.72
N GLU A 10 -0.45 0.90 20.56
CA GLU A 10 -0.37 0.57 21.99
C GLU A 10 -1.68 0.87 22.72
N SER A 11 -2.36 1.96 22.35
CA SER A 11 -3.68 2.32 22.89
C SER A 11 -4.77 1.30 22.52
N ILE A 12 -4.77 0.82 21.27
CA ILE A 12 -5.72 -0.19 20.80
C ILE A 12 -5.42 -1.55 21.44
N LYS A 13 -4.15 -1.93 21.53
CA LYS A 13 -3.71 -3.17 22.19
C LYS A 13 -4.12 -3.20 23.65
N ALA A 14 -3.97 -2.10 24.38
CA ALA A 14 -4.41 -1.99 25.76
C ALA A 14 -5.93 -2.21 25.90
N ARG A 15 -6.74 -1.63 25.01
CA ARG A 15 -8.21 -1.79 25.01
C ARG A 15 -8.65 -3.20 24.65
N ILE A 16 -7.90 -3.90 23.79
CA ILE A 16 -8.15 -5.32 23.49
C ILE A 16 -7.87 -6.20 24.71
N ILE A 17 -6.74 -5.96 25.39
CA ILE A 17 -6.35 -6.71 26.59
C ILE A 17 -7.32 -6.44 27.76
N SER A 18 -7.85 -5.22 27.85
CA SER A 18 -8.88 -4.81 28.81
C SER A 18 -10.27 -5.44 28.52
N GLY A 19 -10.45 -6.04 27.34
CA GLY A 19 -11.72 -6.62 26.88
C GLY A 19 -12.77 -5.60 26.42
N GLU A 20 -12.40 -4.32 26.37
CA GLU A 20 -13.25 -3.22 25.90
C GLU A 20 -13.41 -3.22 24.37
N LEU A 21 -12.53 -3.93 23.68
CA LEU A 21 -12.48 -4.01 22.23
C LEU A 21 -12.08 -5.43 21.81
N THR A 22 -12.70 -5.97 20.76
CA THR A 22 -12.25 -7.25 20.20
C THR A 22 -11.02 -7.04 19.31
N TYR A 23 -10.23 -8.09 19.09
CA TYR A 23 -9.07 -8.05 18.21
C TYR A 23 -9.45 -7.63 16.78
N GLU A 24 -10.58 -8.10 16.27
CA GLU A 24 -11.09 -7.73 14.95
C GLU A 24 -11.52 -6.25 14.87
N GLN A 25 -12.13 -5.72 15.93
CA GLN A 25 -12.48 -4.29 16.02
C GLN A 25 -11.22 -3.41 16.13
N GLY A 26 -10.21 -3.81 16.90
CA GLY A 26 -8.96 -3.06 17.00
C GLY A 26 -8.13 -3.09 15.74
N ARG A 27 -8.07 -4.25 15.04
CA ARG A 27 -7.47 -4.34 13.71
C ARG A 27 -8.17 -3.42 12.72
N SER A 28 -9.49 -3.36 12.75
CA SER A 28 -10.27 -2.46 11.89
C SER A 28 -10.03 -0.99 12.22
N GLU A 29 -9.85 -0.62 13.48
CA GLU A 29 -9.61 0.77 13.91
C GLU A 29 -8.18 1.24 13.54
N ILE A 30 -7.19 0.35 13.66
CA ILE A 30 -5.83 0.58 13.16
C ILE A 30 -5.86 0.70 11.64
N LEU A 31 -6.47 -0.26 10.95
CA LEU A 31 -6.58 -0.24 9.50
C LEU A 31 -7.30 1.03 9.01
N ALA A 32 -8.42 1.40 9.63
CA ALA A 32 -9.18 2.61 9.30
C ALA A 32 -8.42 3.91 9.59
N TYR A 33 -7.48 3.95 10.54
CA TYR A 33 -6.60 5.10 10.73
C TYR A 33 -5.67 5.28 9.52
N TYR A 34 -5.13 4.18 8.99
CA TYR A 34 -4.32 4.21 7.77
C TYR A 34 -5.17 4.45 6.52
N THR A 35 -6.39 3.91 6.46
CA THR A 35 -7.33 4.12 5.34
C THR A 35 -7.96 5.52 5.35
N LYS A 36 -8.07 6.22 6.49
CA LYS A 36 -8.62 7.59 6.54
C LYS A 36 -7.75 8.64 5.84
N ALA A 37 -6.52 8.31 5.46
CA ALA A 37 -5.72 9.12 4.55
C ALA A 37 -6.19 9.02 3.09
N ASP A 38 -6.98 7.99 2.77
CA ASP A 38 -7.42 7.68 1.42
C ASP A 38 -8.95 7.77 1.30
N THR A 39 -9.46 8.90 0.79
CA THR A 39 -10.79 8.88 0.15
C THR A 39 -10.87 9.98 -0.91
N ALA A 40 -11.15 9.55 -2.15
CA ALA A 40 -11.58 10.32 -3.33
C ALA A 40 -10.49 10.81 -4.33
N GLY A 41 -9.48 9.98 -4.58
CA GLY A 41 -8.55 10.09 -5.72
C GLY A 41 -8.88 9.13 -6.87
N PRO A 42 -8.34 9.33 -8.09
CA PRO A 42 -8.26 8.27 -9.10
C PRO A 42 -7.46 7.08 -8.52
N VAL A 43 -7.80 5.86 -8.93
CA VAL A 43 -7.12 4.62 -8.48
C VAL A 43 -5.62 4.76 -8.68
N THR A 44 -4.87 4.62 -7.59
CA THR A 44 -3.40 4.70 -7.61
C THR A 44 -2.79 3.35 -7.97
N VAL A 45 -1.52 3.36 -8.37
CA VAL A 45 -0.77 2.10 -8.58
C VAL A 45 -0.82 1.22 -7.33
N GLY A 46 -0.64 1.80 -6.15
CA GLY A 46 -0.69 1.09 -4.88
C GLY A 46 -2.04 0.45 -4.57
N GLU A 47 -3.13 1.18 -4.80
CA GLU A 47 -4.48 0.63 -4.64
C GLU A 47 -4.76 -0.49 -5.63
N MET A 48 -4.43 -0.31 -6.91
CA MET A 48 -4.62 -1.34 -7.92
C MET A 48 -3.83 -2.61 -7.56
N LEU A 49 -2.58 -2.46 -7.17
CA LEU A 49 -1.68 -3.56 -6.82
C LEU A 49 -2.19 -4.30 -5.57
N THR A 50 -2.69 -3.59 -4.57
CA THR A 50 -3.22 -4.17 -3.35
C THR A 50 -4.56 -4.88 -3.56
N GLU A 51 -5.53 -4.20 -4.17
CA GLU A 51 -6.90 -4.70 -4.30
C GLU A 51 -7.00 -5.87 -5.28
N GLU A 52 -6.29 -5.79 -6.41
CA GLU A 52 -6.52 -6.66 -7.55
C GLU A 52 -5.44 -7.73 -7.72
N PHE A 53 -4.31 -7.62 -7.01
CA PHE A 53 -3.23 -8.61 -7.06
C PHE A 53 -2.90 -9.18 -5.69
N LEU A 54 -2.51 -8.35 -4.71
CA LEU A 54 -2.05 -8.86 -3.41
C LEU A 54 -3.17 -9.54 -2.60
N LYS A 55 -4.34 -8.92 -2.50
CA LYS A 55 -5.50 -9.52 -1.82
C LYS A 55 -5.93 -10.86 -2.43
N PRO A 56 -6.17 -10.98 -3.75
CA PRO A 56 -6.60 -12.26 -4.33
C PRO A 56 -5.51 -13.33 -4.32
N LEU A 57 -4.23 -12.95 -4.39
CA LEU A 57 -3.10 -13.88 -4.27
C LEU A 57 -2.74 -14.21 -2.82
N ASN A 58 -3.37 -13.53 -1.85
CA ASN A 58 -3.06 -13.61 -0.43
C ASN A 58 -1.55 -13.39 -0.17
N MET A 59 -0.94 -12.50 -0.97
CA MET A 59 0.48 -12.16 -0.98
C MET A 59 0.73 -10.93 -0.13
N SER A 60 1.77 -10.98 0.68
CA SER A 60 2.17 -9.88 1.56
C SER A 60 3.15 -8.92 0.86
N HIS A 61 3.33 -7.70 1.40
CA HIS A 61 4.25 -6.72 0.81
C HIS A 61 5.71 -7.21 0.77
N ASP A 62 6.11 -8.02 1.74
CA ASP A 62 7.44 -8.66 1.78
C ASP A 62 7.61 -9.68 0.66
N GLU A 63 6.61 -10.52 0.41
CA GLU A 63 6.63 -11.49 -0.69
C GLU A 63 6.71 -10.79 -2.05
N LEU A 64 6.00 -9.66 -2.21
CA LEU A 64 6.10 -8.83 -3.41
C LEU A 64 7.49 -8.21 -3.56
N ALA A 65 8.07 -7.71 -2.47
CA ALA A 65 9.41 -7.13 -2.48
C ALA A 65 10.46 -8.17 -2.90
N GLU A 66 10.35 -9.40 -2.36
CA GLU A 66 11.19 -10.53 -2.74
C GLU A 66 10.98 -10.92 -4.22
N ALA A 67 9.73 -10.97 -4.69
CA ALA A 67 9.42 -11.29 -6.08
C ALA A 67 9.96 -10.25 -7.07
N MET A 68 9.90 -8.96 -6.70
CA MET A 68 10.44 -7.86 -7.50
C MET A 68 11.96 -7.69 -7.35
N GLY A 69 12.56 -8.26 -6.31
CA GLY A 69 13.97 -8.05 -5.97
C GLY A 69 14.29 -6.64 -5.46
N VAL A 70 13.32 -5.96 -4.85
CA VAL A 70 13.45 -4.61 -4.28
C VAL A 70 13.28 -4.64 -2.76
N SER A 71 13.53 -3.53 -2.07
CA SER A 71 13.35 -3.48 -0.61
C SER A 71 11.87 -3.40 -0.25
N LEU A 72 11.48 -3.91 0.91
CA LEU A 72 10.11 -3.75 1.44
C LEU A 72 9.70 -2.27 1.49
N GLN A 73 10.63 -1.38 1.88
CA GLN A 73 10.39 0.06 1.89
C GLN A 73 10.05 0.62 0.50
N ASP A 74 10.71 0.12 -0.55
CA ASP A 74 10.43 0.55 -1.93
C ASP A 74 9.01 0.16 -2.34
N VAL A 75 8.59 -1.05 -1.99
CA VAL A 75 7.21 -1.52 -2.22
C VAL A 75 6.21 -0.68 -1.43
N GLU A 76 6.47 -0.42 -0.15
CA GLU A 76 5.60 0.42 0.67
C GLU A 76 5.49 1.85 0.13
N ASP A 77 6.59 2.42 -0.36
CA ASP A 77 6.60 3.75 -0.97
C ASP A 77 5.80 3.79 -2.29
N ILE A 78 5.86 2.72 -3.10
CA ILE A 78 5.03 2.56 -4.30
C ILE A 78 3.56 2.43 -3.91
N ILE A 79 3.25 1.61 -2.89
CA ILE A 79 1.87 1.38 -2.43
C ILE A 79 1.25 2.64 -1.82
N CYS A 80 2.04 3.40 -1.07
CA CYS A 80 1.60 4.67 -0.48
C CYS A 80 1.58 5.82 -1.50
N GLY A 81 2.03 5.61 -2.74
CA GLY A 81 2.14 6.65 -3.76
C GLY A 81 3.17 7.73 -3.40
N MET A 82 4.13 7.41 -2.53
CA MET A 82 5.24 8.31 -2.16
C MET A 82 6.32 8.36 -3.25
N ARG A 83 6.35 7.34 -4.12
CA ARG A 83 7.27 7.20 -5.23
C ARG A 83 6.53 6.76 -6.49
N ARG A 84 7.02 7.22 -7.65
CA ARG A 84 6.57 6.76 -8.97
C ARG A 84 7.17 5.41 -9.33
N LEU A 85 6.38 4.62 -10.02
CA LEU A 85 6.81 3.33 -10.55
C LEU A 85 7.80 3.56 -11.70
N SER A 86 8.98 2.94 -11.62
CA SER A 86 9.99 3.03 -12.69
C SER A 86 9.65 2.06 -13.83
N ASP A 87 10.05 2.36 -15.08
CA ASP A 87 9.80 1.46 -16.22
C ASP A 87 10.34 0.04 -16.01
N ASN A 88 11.47 -0.10 -15.31
CA ASN A 88 12.02 -1.42 -14.98
C ASN A 88 11.14 -2.18 -13.97
N GLU A 89 10.54 -1.48 -13.00
CA GLU A 89 9.65 -2.07 -12.00
C GLU A 89 8.29 -2.42 -12.60
N ALA A 90 7.78 -1.59 -13.52
CA ALA A 90 6.60 -1.88 -14.32
C ALA A 90 6.74 -3.18 -15.11
N ARG A 91 7.89 -3.38 -15.78
CA ARG A 91 8.18 -4.61 -16.51
C ARG A 91 8.26 -5.84 -15.60
N VAL A 92 8.86 -5.69 -14.43
CA VAL A 92 8.97 -6.78 -13.45
C VAL A 92 7.58 -7.15 -12.91
N LEU A 93 6.74 -6.16 -12.57
CA LEU A 93 5.35 -6.39 -12.16
C LEU A 93 4.53 -7.06 -13.27
N ALA A 94 4.72 -6.62 -14.51
CA ALA A 94 4.12 -7.24 -15.68
C ALA A 94 4.50 -8.73 -15.83
N GLU A 95 5.77 -9.07 -15.59
CA GLU A 95 6.23 -10.46 -15.63
C GLU A 95 5.70 -11.31 -14.47
N ILE A 96 5.68 -10.75 -13.25
CA ILE A 96 5.18 -11.45 -12.04
C ILE A 96 3.68 -11.73 -12.14
N PHE A 97 2.90 -10.74 -12.55
CA PHE A 97 1.44 -10.83 -12.57
C PHE A 97 0.86 -11.24 -13.93
N GLY A 98 1.71 -11.37 -14.95
CA GLY A 98 1.28 -11.68 -16.31
C GLY A 98 0.45 -10.56 -16.95
N THR A 99 0.74 -9.31 -16.61
CA THR A 99 0.09 -8.12 -17.19
C THR A 99 0.97 -7.46 -18.25
N ASP A 100 0.47 -6.42 -18.92
CA ASP A 100 1.27 -5.60 -19.83
C ASP A 100 2.07 -4.53 -19.06
N ASP A 101 3.28 -4.21 -19.53
CA ASP A 101 4.12 -3.10 -19.02
C ASP A 101 3.39 -1.75 -19.15
N ASP A 102 2.74 -1.55 -20.29
CA ASP A 102 2.00 -0.33 -20.62
C ASP A 102 0.77 -0.11 -19.72
N PHE A 103 0.24 -1.18 -19.10
CA PHE A 103 -0.84 -1.07 -18.11
C PHE A 103 -0.41 -0.25 -16.91
N TRP A 104 0.78 -0.54 -16.37
CA TRP A 104 1.32 0.14 -15.19
C TRP A 104 1.71 1.60 -15.52
N SER A 105 2.31 1.86 -16.68
CA SER A 105 2.64 3.22 -17.12
C SER A 105 1.41 4.09 -17.40
N LYS A 106 0.32 3.49 -17.91
CA LYS A 106 -0.97 4.16 -18.05
C LYS A 106 -1.60 4.51 -16.70
N LEU A 107 -1.45 3.64 -15.71
CA LEU A 107 -1.98 3.86 -14.37
C LEU A 107 -1.28 5.04 -13.68
N GLU A 108 0.05 5.13 -13.78
CA GLU A 108 0.82 6.30 -13.34
C GLU A 108 0.39 7.59 -14.06
N THR A 109 0.11 7.51 -15.38
CA THR A 109 -0.34 8.66 -16.17
C THR A 109 -1.72 9.17 -15.72
N LEU A 110 -2.62 8.26 -15.32
CA LEU A 110 -3.93 8.61 -14.76
C LEU A 110 -3.79 9.31 -13.38
N GLN A 111 -2.76 8.96 -12.62
CA GLN A 111 -2.45 9.54 -11.31
C GLN A 111 -1.77 10.92 -11.43
N ASP A 112 -0.81 11.09 -12.37
CA ASP A 112 -0.04 12.32 -12.62
C ASP A 112 -0.93 13.57 -12.85
N GLY A 113 -2.12 13.39 -13.44
CA GLY A 113 -3.09 14.45 -13.66
C GLY A 113 -3.58 15.18 -12.39
N LYS A 114 -3.29 14.67 -11.18
CA LYS A 114 -3.64 15.31 -9.90
C LYS A 114 -2.47 15.75 -9.02
N GLU A 115 -1.22 15.39 -9.33
CA GLU A 115 -0.07 15.69 -8.45
C GLU A 115 0.32 17.18 -8.43
N HIS A 116 -0.25 17.99 -9.33
CA HIS A 116 -0.12 19.45 -9.34
C HIS A 116 -1.15 20.19 -8.45
N ARG A 117 -1.57 19.62 -7.31
CA ARG A 117 -2.48 20.32 -6.38
C ARG A 117 -2.26 20.08 -4.88
N ARG A 118 -1.03 19.82 -4.46
CA ARG A 118 -0.61 19.98 -3.06
C ARG A 118 0.60 20.94 -3.06
N LYS A 119 0.33 22.25 -3.05
CA LYS A 119 1.30 23.31 -2.74
C LYS A 119 1.00 23.87 -1.37
#